data_AF-A0A1J0LR54-F1
#
_entry.id   AF-A0A1J0LR54-F1
#
_cell.length_a   1.000
_cell.length_b   1.000
_cell.length_c   1.000
_cell.angle_alpha   90.00
_cell.angle_beta   90.00
_cell.angle_gamma   90.00
#
_symmetry.space_group_name_H-M   'P 1'
#
loop_
_entity.id
_entity.type
_entity.pdbx_description
1 polymer ?
#
loop_
_entity_poly.entity_id
_entity_poly.type
_entity_poly.pdbx_seq_one_letter_code
_entity_poly.pdbx_strand_id
1 'polypeptide(L)'
;MRKAWPLLLLLAACGTQDPGGTGLEALRLTATTLPPAYLGEPYSAAFSAEGGVRPYSFSLEGRLPQGLVFQGGRLSGVPKEKGQFSLILTVEDGAKNSRAQKLTLTVSDPPLPRLTLVAPQAQVEAPFLLLGRVEVREAVGFQLELPLKDLTPALESLKALSPAYLLDFDPASSLLRLDMAFAKPLKDQEAFRLLLTPAKPLAPRLSPKVVLYDKEGKPLGQPLPRGKPFAALWEVAQNLGKEGEGLKGDQNGDGKVDGEDLKALAEGYFPKASPGQEEERAP
;
A
#
# COMPACT_ATOMS: atom_id res chain seq x y z
N MET A 1 47.28 51.40 54.49
CA MET A 1 48.46 50.52 54.58
C MET A 1 48.26 49.35 53.64
N ARG A 2 49.22 49.17 52.72
CA ARG A 2 49.21 48.19 51.63
C ARG A 2 49.45 46.78 52.19
N LYS A 3 48.71 45.78 51.72
CA LYS A 3 49.22 44.41 51.55
C LYS A 3 48.61 43.81 50.29
N ALA A 4 49.41 43.82 49.22
CA ALA A 4 49.23 43.01 48.03
C ALA A 4 49.62 41.56 48.38
N TRP A 5 48.86 40.59 47.89
CA TRP A 5 49.23 39.17 47.87
C TRP A 5 48.99 38.64 46.46
N PRO A 6 49.90 37.85 45.86
CA PRO A 6 49.93 37.68 44.42
C PRO A 6 48.96 36.61 43.93
N LEU A 7 48.56 36.84 42.69
CA LEU A 7 47.91 35.95 41.74
C LEU A 7 48.79 34.71 41.50
N LEU A 8 48.26 33.51 41.77
CA LEU A 8 48.83 32.24 41.29
C LEU A 8 47.85 31.64 40.27
N LEU A 9 48.19 31.81 38.99
CA LEU A 9 47.51 31.21 37.85
C LEU A 9 47.96 29.74 37.75
N LEU A 10 47.12 28.80 38.19
CA LEU A 10 47.29 27.37 37.95
C LEU A 10 46.47 26.98 36.72
N LEU A 11 47.16 26.91 35.58
CA LEU A 11 46.73 26.14 34.42
C LEU A 11 46.78 24.65 34.81
N ALA A 12 45.65 24.10 35.27
CA ALA A 12 45.44 22.66 35.32
C ALA A 12 44.70 22.25 34.05
N ALA A 13 45.46 21.94 33.00
CA ALA A 13 44.98 21.08 31.94
C ALA A 13 44.89 19.65 32.51
N CYS A 14 43.70 19.23 32.92
CA CYS A 14 43.40 17.81 33.07
C CYS A 14 42.55 17.41 31.87
N GLY A 15 43.20 16.98 30.81
CA GLY A 15 42.56 16.11 29.84
C GLY A 15 42.35 14.76 30.50
N THR A 16 41.13 14.49 30.95
CA THR A 16 40.68 13.12 31.19
C THR A 16 40.02 12.63 29.90
N GLN A 17 40.84 12.11 29.00
CA GLN A 17 40.36 11.10 28.07
C GLN A 17 40.06 9.86 28.91
N ASP A 18 38.79 9.62 29.25
CA ASP A 18 38.36 8.35 29.81
C ASP A 18 38.61 7.25 28.76
N PRO A 19 39.50 6.27 28.99
CA PRO A 19 39.70 5.15 28.08
C PRO A 19 38.74 3.98 28.37
N GLY A 20 37.65 4.23 29.11
CA GLY A 20 36.64 3.22 29.45
C GLY A 20 35.25 3.80 29.31
N GLY A 21 34.58 3.47 28.21
CA GLY A 21 33.21 3.90 27.92
C GLY A 21 32.17 3.27 28.85
N THR A 22 32.12 3.70 30.10
CA THR A 22 31.05 3.43 31.07
C THR A 22 30.25 4.70 31.32
N GLY A 23 29.64 5.24 30.27
CA GLY A 23 28.44 6.05 30.44
C GLY A 23 27.29 5.09 30.74
N LEU A 24 26.94 4.95 32.02
CA LEU A 24 25.90 4.04 32.55
C LEU A 24 24.49 4.50 32.12
N GLU A 25 24.19 4.48 30.83
CA GLU A 25 22.81 4.61 30.38
C GLU A 25 22.01 3.40 30.89
N ALA A 26 20.81 3.64 31.45
CA ALA A 26 19.99 2.56 31.99
C ALA A 26 19.56 1.60 30.87
N LEU A 27 19.61 0.29 31.15
CA LEU A 27 19.09 -0.73 30.24
C LEU A 27 17.65 -0.39 29.84
N ARG A 28 17.38 -0.36 28.53
CA ARG A 28 16.06 -0.14 27.95
C ARG A 28 15.84 -0.98 26.70
N LEU A 29 14.58 -1.35 26.47
CA LEU A 29 14.12 -1.90 25.20
C LEU A 29 13.79 -0.74 24.24
N THR A 30 14.18 -0.87 22.97
CA THR A 30 13.86 0.11 21.92
C THR A 30 12.60 -0.27 21.14
N ALA A 31 12.32 -1.58 21.03
CA ALA A 31 11.10 -2.10 20.42
C ALA A 31 9.97 -2.15 21.46
N THR A 32 9.08 -1.17 21.42
CA THR A 32 7.95 -1.06 22.37
C THR A 32 6.62 -1.54 21.79
N THR A 33 6.57 -1.82 20.49
CA THR A 33 5.37 -2.31 19.78
C THR A 33 5.74 -3.39 18.78
N LEU A 34 4.75 -4.20 18.39
CA LEU A 34 4.88 -5.19 17.33
C LEU A 34 4.06 -4.75 16.11
N PRO A 35 4.63 -4.81 14.90
CA PRO A 35 3.83 -4.74 13.68
C PRO A 35 2.77 -5.84 13.69
N PRO A 36 1.57 -5.59 13.12
CA PRO A 36 0.59 -6.64 12.95
C PRO A 36 1.17 -7.78 12.08
N ALA A 37 0.77 -9.00 12.38
CA ALA A 37 1.01 -10.15 11.52
C ALA A 37 -0.25 -10.49 10.74
N TYR A 38 -0.07 -11.13 9.58
CA TYR A 38 -1.18 -11.54 8.74
C TYR A 38 -1.18 -13.04 8.54
N LEU A 39 -2.37 -13.65 8.64
CA LEU A 39 -2.56 -15.09 8.50
C LEU A 39 -1.95 -15.59 7.19
N GLY A 40 -1.08 -16.61 7.27
CA GLY A 40 -0.45 -17.21 6.10
C GLY A 40 0.69 -16.40 5.47
N GLU A 41 1.01 -15.20 5.97
CA GLU A 41 2.13 -14.39 5.48
C GLU A 41 3.38 -14.53 6.37
N PRO A 42 4.60 -14.51 5.80
CA PRO A 42 5.82 -14.46 6.58
C PRO A 42 5.85 -13.24 7.53
N TYR A 43 6.14 -13.51 8.80
CA TYR A 43 6.29 -12.50 9.83
C TYR A 43 7.71 -12.50 10.39
N SER A 44 8.25 -11.31 10.66
CA SER A 44 9.54 -11.19 11.32
C SER A 44 9.68 -9.87 12.07
N ALA A 45 9.88 -9.95 13.38
CA ALA A 45 10.16 -8.82 14.25
C ALA A 45 11.43 -9.10 15.06
N ALA A 46 12.37 -8.17 15.02
CA ALA A 46 13.59 -8.21 15.82
C ALA A 46 13.45 -7.27 17.01
N PHE A 47 13.97 -7.68 18.15
CA PHE A 47 14.03 -6.87 19.35
C PHE A 47 15.45 -6.39 19.57
N SER A 48 15.57 -5.17 20.09
CA SER A 48 16.85 -4.58 20.44
C SER A 48 16.75 -3.83 21.77
N ALA A 49 17.91 -3.64 22.38
CA ALA A 49 18.07 -2.95 23.65
C ALA A 49 19.30 -2.03 23.59
N GLU A 50 19.28 -1.01 24.44
CA GLU A 50 20.34 -0.02 24.60
C GLU A 50 20.62 0.21 26.09
N GLY A 51 21.74 0.84 26.40
CA GLY A 51 22.22 1.01 27.78
C GLY A 51 22.62 -0.32 28.44
N GLY A 52 22.95 -0.27 29.73
CA GLY A 52 23.41 -1.44 30.47
C GLY A 52 24.75 -2.00 29.96
N VAL A 53 25.01 -3.26 30.31
CA VAL A 53 26.28 -3.95 29.99
C VAL A 53 26.04 -5.06 28.98
N ARG A 54 26.72 -5.05 27.82
CA ARG A 54 26.61 -6.17 26.87
C ARG A 54 27.32 -7.44 27.41
N PRO A 55 26.91 -8.66 27.00
CA PRO A 55 25.89 -8.99 26.00
C PRO A 55 24.45 -8.89 26.54
N TYR A 56 23.48 -8.73 25.63
CA TYR A 56 22.06 -8.81 25.98
C TYR A 56 21.51 -10.20 25.68
N SER A 57 20.67 -10.72 26.57
CA SER A 57 19.87 -11.92 26.36
C SER A 57 18.38 -11.53 26.37
N PHE A 58 17.61 -12.11 25.46
CA PHE A 58 16.18 -11.86 25.34
C PHE A 58 15.40 -13.14 25.60
N SER A 59 14.32 -13.03 26.36
CA SER A 59 13.29 -14.06 26.51
C SER A 59 11.92 -13.48 26.19
N LEU A 60 11.01 -14.34 25.75
CA LEU A 60 9.64 -13.96 25.41
C LEU A 60 8.67 -14.94 26.06
N GLU A 61 7.78 -14.42 26.89
CA GLU A 61 6.74 -15.19 27.57
C GLU A 61 5.37 -14.89 26.96
N GLY A 62 4.44 -15.84 27.11
CA GLY A 62 3.09 -15.79 26.55
C GLY A 62 2.87 -16.84 25.46
N ARG A 63 1.60 -17.08 25.12
CA ARG A 63 1.23 -18.00 24.02
C ARG A 63 1.56 -17.32 22.69
N LEU A 64 2.43 -17.93 21.90
CA LEU A 64 2.65 -17.52 20.52
C LEU A 64 1.54 -18.03 19.60
N PRO A 65 1.18 -17.29 18.54
CA PRO A 65 0.35 -17.84 17.47
C PRO A 65 1.00 -19.09 16.89
N GLN A 66 0.21 -20.11 16.57
CA GLN A 66 0.68 -21.30 15.87
C GLN A 66 1.49 -20.90 14.63
N GLY A 67 2.70 -21.45 14.50
CA GLY A 67 3.59 -21.20 13.37
C GLY A 67 4.56 -20.04 13.55
N LEU A 68 4.49 -19.29 14.66
CA LEU A 68 5.55 -18.36 15.08
C LEU A 68 6.45 -18.97 16.15
N VAL A 69 7.73 -18.62 16.09
CA VAL A 69 8.75 -19.02 17.06
C VAL A 69 9.57 -17.81 17.49
N PHE A 70 10.04 -17.81 18.73
CA PHE A 70 10.96 -16.82 19.24
C PHE A 70 12.35 -17.44 19.43
N GLN A 71 13.36 -16.85 18.80
CA GLN A 71 14.75 -17.30 18.89
C GLN A 71 15.70 -16.11 18.84
N GLY A 72 16.63 -16.03 19.81
CA GLY A 72 17.73 -15.06 19.78
C GLY A 72 17.31 -13.59 19.66
N GLY A 73 16.20 -13.20 20.30
CA GLY A 73 15.67 -11.84 20.20
C GLY A 73 14.90 -11.56 18.92
N ARG A 74 14.44 -12.59 18.20
CA ARG A 74 13.61 -12.46 17.01
C ARG A 74 12.36 -13.33 17.10
N LEU A 75 11.20 -12.73 16.83
CA LEU A 75 9.93 -13.43 16.63
C LEU A 75 9.70 -13.59 15.13
N SER A 76 9.59 -14.82 14.64
CA SER A 76 9.45 -15.09 13.20
C SER A 76 8.68 -16.36 12.89
N GLY A 77 8.15 -16.44 11.68
CA GLY A 77 7.45 -17.63 11.16
C GLY A 77 6.30 -17.26 10.25
N VAL A 78 5.34 -18.17 10.09
CA VAL A 78 4.09 -17.94 9.35
C VAL A 78 2.93 -18.25 10.28
N PRO A 79 2.13 -17.25 10.72
CA PRO A 79 1.07 -17.47 11.67
C PRO A 79 -0.09 -18.24 11.01
N LYS A 80 -0.67 -19.17 11.75
CA LYS A 80 -1.76 -20.07 11.31
C LYS A 80 -3.07 -19.85 12.07
N GLU A 81 -3.10 -18.92 13.00
CA GLU A 81 -4.30 -18.55 13.75
C GLU A 81 -4.41 -17.03 13.90
N LYS A 82 -5.65 -16.52 13.82
CA LYS A 82 -5.99 -15.11 14.04
C LYS A 82 -6.24 -14.85 15.53
N GLY A 83 -5.98 -13.64 15.99
CA GLY A 83 -6.23 -13.24 17.37
C GLY A 83 -5.29 -12.16 17.88
N GLN A 84 -5.50 -11.77 19.14
CA GLN A 84 -4.57 -10.92 19.88
C GLN A 84 -3.80 -11.76 20.89
N PHE A 85 -2.47 -11.63 20.89
CA PHE A 85 -1.57 -12.41 21.71
C PHE A 85 -0.82 -11.46 22.63
N SER A 86 -1.06 -11.58 23.93
CA SER A 86 -0.34 -10.82 24.96
C SER A 86 0.98 -11.51 25.25
N LEU A 87 2.08 -10.79 25.04
CA LEU A 87 3.44 -11.27 25.20
C LEU A 87 4.20 -10.39 26.19
N ILE A 88 5.16 -10.97 26.90
CA ILE A 88 6.07 -10.23 27.79
C ILE A 88 7.48 -10.47 27.27
N LEU A 89 8.09 -9.43 26.72
CA LEU A 89 9.48 -9.44 26.29
C LEU A 89 10.35 -9.00 27.45
N THR A 90 11.33 -9.82 27.82
CA THR A 90 12.33 -9.50 28.83
C THR A 90 13.70 -9.42 28.19
N VAL A 91 14.45 -8.36 28.49
CA VAL A 91 15.89 -8.26 28.21
C VAL A 91 16.66 -8.29 29.52
N GLU A 92 17.73 -9.07 29.55
CA GLU A 92 18.74 -9.08 30.60
C GLU A 92 20.09 -8.68 30.00
N ASP A 93 20.85 -7.86 30.73
CA ASP A 93 22.20 -7.45 30.36
C ASP A 93 23.28 -8.30 31.04
N GLY A 94 24.54 -8.14 30.63
CA GLY A 94 25.70 -8.85 31.18
C GLY A 94 25.98 -8.57 32.65
N ALA A 95 25.42 -7.49 33.21
CA ALA A 95 25.46 -7.16 34.63
C ALA A 95 24.23 -7.66 35.41
N LYS A 96 23.37 -8.46 34.77
CA LYS A 96 22.14 -9.03 35.35
C LYS A 96 21.05 -8.02 35.68
N ASN A 97 21.11 -6.83 35.08
CA ASN A 97 19.97 -5.92 35.07
C ASN A 97 18.92 -6.45 34.10
N SER A 98 17.64 -6.36 34.48
CA SER A 98 16.54 -6.80 33.63
C SER A 98 15.50 -5.71 33.39
N ARG A 99 14.86 -5.76 32.22
CA ARG A 99 13.69 -4.94 31.86
C ARG A 99 12.68 -5.81 31.11
N ALA A 100 11.42 -5.67 31.49
CA ALA A 100 10.30 -6.34 30.84
C ALA A 100 9.37 -5.32 30.19
N GLN A 101 8.82 -5.68 29.04
CA GLN A 101 7.85 -4.90 28.28
C GLN A 101 6.69 -5.79 27.88
N LYS A 102 5.46 -5.33 28.16
CA LYS A 102 4.26 -5.96 27.61
C LYS A 102 4.10 -5.56 26.16
N LEU A 103 3.88 -6.55 25.30
CA LEU A 103 3.60 -6.40 23.88
C LEU A 103 2.27 -7.07 23.54
N THR A 104 1.64 -6.58 22.49
CA THR A 104 0.47 -7.25 21.90
C THR A 104 0.75 -7.49 20.43
N LEU A 105 0.75 -8.76 20.04
CA LEU A 105 0.77 -9.15 18.63
C LEU A 105 -0.68 -9.34 18.17
N THR A 106 -1.09 -8.60 17.15
CA THR A 106 -2.36 -8.82 16.47
C THR A 106 -2.11 -9.62 15.21
N VAL A 107 -2.79 -10.76 15.07
CA VAL A 107 -2.85 -11.55 13.84
C VAL A 107 -4.24 -11.43 13.23
N SER A 108 -4.33 -10.91 12.00
CA SER A 108 -5.59 -10.76 11.27
C SER A 108 -5.49 -11.33 9.86
N ASP A 109 -6.58 -11.30 9.09
CA ASP A 109 -6.46 -11.47 7.64
C ASP A 109 -5.64 -10.33 7.04
N PRO A 110 -4.91 -10.58 5.94
CA PRO A 110 -4.28 -9.52 5.16
C PRO A 110 -5.32 -8.45 4.78
N PRO A 111 -5.02 -7.15 4.95
CA PRO A 111 -5.90 -6.10 4.44
C PRO A 111 -5.98 -6.21 2.92
N LEU A 112 -7.12 -5.81 2.34
CA LEU A 112 -7.28 -5.75 0.89
C LEU A 112 -6.49 -4.54 0.32
N PRO A 113 -6.00 -4.64 -0.93
CA PRO A 113 -5.52 -3.47 -1.66
C PRO A 113 -6.64 -2.46 -1.86
N ARG A 114 -6.27 -1.20 -2.05
CA ARG A 114 -7.23 -0.10 -2.23
C ARG A 114 -6.83 0.78 -3.40
N LEU A 115 -7.81 1.24 -4.17
CA LEU A 115 -7.65 2.37 -5.08
C LEU A 115 -8.11 3.65 -4.36
N THR A 116 -7.18 4.54 -4.05
CA THR A 116 -7.46 5.86 -3.48
C THR A 116 -7.53 6.88 -4.61
N LEU A 117 -8.69 7.55 -4.73
CA LEU A 117 -8.85 8.69 -5.61
C LEU A 117 -8.52 9.98 -4.86
N VAL A 118 -7.53 10.72 -5.34
CA VAL A 118 -7.09 12.00 -4.76
C VAL A 118 -7.60 13.13 -5.64
N ALA A 119 -8.42 14.00 -5.05
CA ALA A 119 -8.96 15.21 -5.63
C ALA A 119 -8.90 16.37 -4.62
N PRO A 120 -8.97 17.63 -5.08
CA PRO A 120 -9.05 18.79 -4.19
C PRO A 120 -10.17 18.65 -3.16
N GLN A 121 -9.88 19.01 -1.90
CA GLN A 121 -10.87 18.97 -0.80
C GLN A 121 -11.69 20.28 -0.72
N ALA A 122 -11.17 21.35 -1.30
CA ALA A 122 -11.82 22.66 -1.37
C ALA A 122 -12.63 22.81 -2.65
N GLN A 123 -13.43 23.89 -2.72
CA GLN A 123 -14.12 24.29 -3.93
C GLN A 123 -13.11 24.60 -5.04
N VAL A 124 -13.42 24.15 -6.26
CA VAL A 124 -12.65 24.39 -7.47
C VAL A 124 -13.54 24.95 -8.57
N GLU A 125 -12.96 25.84 -9.37
CA GLU A 125 -13.62 26.49 -10.51
C GLU A 125 -12.82 26.29 -11.81
N ALA A 126 -11.56 25.86 -11.69
CA ALA A 126 -10.67 25.54 -12.80
C ALA A 126 -10.46 24.01 -12.92
N PRO A 127 -9.99 23.51 -14.07
CA PRO A 127 -9.63 22.12 -14.23
C PRO A 127 -8.62 21.66 -13.17
N PHE A 128 -8.79 20.43 -12.68
CA PHE A 128 -7.91 19.83 -11.67
C PHE A 128 -7.53 18.40 -12.03
N LEU A 129 -6.41 17.93 -11.47
CA LEU A 129 -5.98 16.54 -11.61
C LEU A 129 -6.68 15.65 -10.60
N LEU A 130 -7.34 14.61 -11.10
CA LEU A 130 -7.72 13.42 -10.36
C LEU A 130 -6.57 12.42 -10.42
N LEU A 131 -6.07 11.96 -9.27
CA LEU A 131 -5.05 10.90 -9.22
C LEU A 131 -5.68 9.61 -8.67
N GLY A 132 -5.39 8.48 -9.29
CA GLY A 132 -5.70 7.15 -8.76
C GLY A 132 -4.43 6.48 -8.26
N ARG A 133 -4.38 6.09 -6.99
CA ARG A 133 -3.25 5.39 -6.36
C ARG A 133 -3.66 4.02 -5.87
N VAL A 134 -2.88 3.00 -6.20
CA VAL A 134 -3.05 1.67 -5.60
C VAL A 134 -2.20 1.62 -4.34
N GLU A 135 -2.81 1.34 -3.21
CA GLU A 135 -2.22 1.45 -1.88
C GLU A 135 -2.55 0.24 -1.01
N VAL A 136 -1.88 0.14 0.14
CA VAL A 136 -2.09 -0.90 1.19
C VAL A 136 -1.50 -2.25 0.83
N ARG A 137 -1.88 -2.82 -0.33
CA ARG A 137 -1.37 -4.09 -0.85
C ARG A 137 -1.15 -4.03 -2.36
N GLU A 138 -0.46 -5.05 -2.84
CA GLU A 138 -0.31 -5.28 -4.27
C GLU A 138 -1.65 -5.65 -4.91
N ALA A 139 -1.89 -5.09 -6.09
CA ALA A 139 -2.96 -5.49 -6.98
C ALA A 139 -2.42 -5.62 -8.40
N VAL A 140 -2.99 -6.53 -9.20
CA VAL A 140 -2.63 -6.69 -10.62
C VAL A 140 -3.53 -5.89 -11.55
N GLY A 141 -4.49 -5.18 -10.98
CA GLY A 141 -5.33 -4.25 -11.70
C GLY A 141 -6.61 -3.93 -10.96
N PHE A 142 -7.47 -3.15 -11.62
CA PHE A 142 -8.76 -2.77 -11.10
C PHE A 142 -9.77 -2.50 -12.21
N GLN A 143 -11.03 -2.55 -11.84
CA GLN A 143 -12.14 -1.97 -12.58
C GLN A 143 -12.69 -0.78 -11.80
N LEU A 144 -12.96 0.32 -12.49
CA LEU A 144 -13.48 1.56 -11.91
C LEU A 144 -14.74 2.01 -12.66
N GLU A 145 -15.78 2.34 -11.91
CA GLU A 145 -16.91 3.16 -12.33
C GLU A 145 -16.96 4.40 -11.45
N LEU A 146 -16.86 5.57 -12.08
CA LEU A 146 -16.83 6.85 -11.38
C LEU A 146 -17.91 7.78 -11.95
N PRO A 147 -19.03 7.97 -11.22
CA PRO A 147 -19.99 9.01 -11.54
C PRO A 147 -19.36 10.39 -11.39
N LEU A 148 -19.46 11.22 -12.43
CA LEU A 148 -18.87 12.55 -12.52
C LEU A 148 -19.97 13.63 -12.54
N LYS A 149 -20.57 13.88 -11.39
CA LYS A 149 -21.59 14.94 -11.26
C LYS A 149 -20.96 16.31 -11.46
N ASP A 150 -21.49 17.09 -12.41
CA ASP A 150 -21.01 18.43 -12.76
C ASP A 150 -19.51 18.49 -13.14
N LEU A 151 -18.93 17.36 -13.55
CA LEU A 151 -17.52 17.22 -13.91
C LEU A 151 -17.39 16.60 -15.30
N THR A 152 -16.54 17.16 -16.15
CA THR A 152 -16.25 16.61 -17.47
C THR A 152 -14.81 16.12 -17.53
N PRO A 153 -14.55 14.85 -17.88
CA PRO A 153 -13.20 14.33 -18.00
C PRO A 153 -12.57 14.71 -19.34
N ALA A 154 -11.31 15.14 -19.34
CA ALA A 154 -10.51 15.28 -20.54
C ALA A 154 -9.79 13.95 -20.83
N LEU A 155 -10.43 13.03 -21.55
CA LEU A 155 -9.94 11.64 -21.73
C LEU A 155 -8.50 11.56 -22.28
N GLU A 156 -8.16 12.43 -23.24
CA GLU A 156 -6.81 12.53 -23.83
C GLU A 156 -5.72 12.96 -22.83
N SER A 157 -6.11 13.51 -21.67
CA SER A 157 -5.17 13.87 -20.62
C SER A 157 -4.78 12.70 -19.71
N LEU A 158 -5.41 11.53 -19.89
CA LEU A 158 -5.12 10.34 -19.09
C LEU A 158 -3.64 9.98 -19.26
N LYS A 159 -2.92 9.99 -18.13
CA LYS A 159 -1.61 9.34 -18.05
C LYS A 159 -1.75 8.14 -17.14
N ALA A 160 -1.57 6.97 -17.72
CA ALA A 160 -1.62 5.69 -17.02
C ALA A 160 -0.20 5.16 -16.81
N LEU A 161 0.03 4.51 -15.67
CA LEU A 161 1.27 3.79 -15.40
C LEU A 161 1.39 2.55 -16.29
N SER A 162 0.26 1.88 -16.54
CA SER A 162 0.20 0.72 -17.43
C SER A 162 -0.34 1.13 -18.80
N PRO A 163 0.25 0.65 -19.90
CA PRO A 163 -0.35 0.79 -21.23
C PRO A 163 -1.60 -0.09 -21.42
N ALA A 164 -1.81 -1.12 -20.60
CA ALA A 164 -2.96 -2.02 -20.70
C ALA A 164 -4.15 -1.49 -19.89
N TYR A 165 -4.87 -0.53 -20.48
CA TYR A 165 -6.11 0.02 -19.90
C TYR A 165 -7.18 0.20 -20.96
N LEU A 166 -8.44 0.22 -20.51
CA LEU A 166 -9.62 0.51 -21.29
C LEU A 166 -10.38 1.65 -20.61
N LEU A 167 -10.71 2.68 -21.39
CA LEU A 167 -11.33 3.91 -20.91
C LEU A 167 -12.59 4.20 -21.71
N ASP A 168 -13.67 4.57 -21.02
CA ASP A 168 -14.91 5.03 -21.63
C ASP A 168 -15.56 6.11 -20.76
N PHE A 169 -16.27 7.03 -21.39
CA PHE A 169 -17.11 7.99 -20.70
C PHE A 169 -18.44 8.10 -21.41
N ASP A 170 -19.51 7.79 -20.68
CA ASP A 170 -20.87 8.02 -21.16
C ASP A 170 -21.35 9.41 -20.71
N PRO A 171 -21.50 10.38 -21.63
CA PRO A 171 -21.95 11.72 -21.27
C PRO A 171 -23.41 11.75 -20.81
N ALA A 172 -24.25 10.80 -21.23
CA ALA A 172 -25.67 10.79 -20.84
C ALA A 172 -25.83 10.43 -19.36
N SER A 173 -25.13 9.41 -18.89
CA SER A 173 -25.11 9.02 -17.48
C SER A 173 -24.02 9.72 -16.66
N SER A 174 -23.16 10.52 -17.30
CA SER A 174 -21.96 11.14 -16.70
C SER A 174 -21.09 10.11 -15.96
N LEU A 175 -20.90 8.92 -16.55
CA LEU A 175 -20.19 7.81 -15.94
C LEU A 175 -18.85 7.58 -16.64
N LEU A 176 -17.76 7.76 -15.90
CA LEU A 176 -16.41 7.38 -16.33
C LEU A 176 -16.15 5.92 -15.96
N ARG A 177 -15.70 5.13 -16.93
CA ARG A 177 -15.30 3.73 -16.74
C ARG A 177 -13.83 3.59 -17.10
N LEU A 178 -13.04 3.03 -16.18
CA LEU A 178 -11.61 2.80 -16.39
C LEU A 178 -11.24 1.45 -15.81
N ASP A 179 -10.85 0.52 -16.68
CA ASP A 179 -10.32 -0.77 -16.26
C ASP A 179 -8.84 -0.79 -16.64
N MET A 180 -7.97 -1.18 -15.70
CA MET A 180 -6.52 -1.17 -15.90
C MET A 180 -5.91 -2.44 -15.34
N ALA A 181 -5.04 -3.06 -16.12
CA ALA A 181 -4.26 -4.22 -15.70
C ALA A 181 -2.77 -3.91 -15.69
N PHE A 182 -2.04 -4.52 -14.77
CA PHE A 182 -0.61 -4.32 -14.57
C PHE A 182 0.15 -5.60 -14.90
N ALA A 183 1.22 -5.47 -15.71
CA ALA A 183 2.15 -6.56 -16.00
C ALA A 183 2.87 -7.04 -14.73
N LYS A 184 3.12 -6.12 -13.79
CA LYS A 184 3.71 -6.37 -12.47
C LYS A 184 2.76 -5.86 -11.39
N PRO A 185 2.59 -6.57 -10.26
CA PRO A 185 1.72 -6.09 -9.19
C PRO A 185 2.11 -4.68 -8.72
N LEU A 186 1.10 -3.83 -8.52
CA LEU A 186 1.27 -2.44 -8.15
C LEU A 186 0.92 -2.22 -6.68
N LYS A 187 1.78 -1.54 -5.92
CA LYS A 187 1.55 -1.14 -4.53
C LYS A 187 2.20 0.22 -4.25
N ASP A 188 1.49 1.04 -3.48
CA ASP A 188 1.89 2.37 -2.99
C ASP A 188 2.37 3.31 -4.10
N GLN A 189 1.74 3.20 -5.27
CA GLN A 189 2.11 3.91 -6.49
C GLN A 189 0.88 4.52 -7.18
N GLU A 190 1.12 5.60 -7.93
CA GLU A 190 0.10 6.18 -8.80
C GLU A 190 -0.15 5.27 -10.00
N ALA A 191 -1.41 4.88 -10.20
CA ALA A 191 -1.84 4.10 -11.35
C ALA A 191 -2.24 5.01 -12.52
N PHE A 192 -2.88 6.15 -12.24
CA PHE A 192 -3.24 7.11 -13.27
C PHE A 192 -3.41 8.53 -12.75
N ARG A 193 -3.40 9.48 -13.69
CA ARG A 193 -3.91 10.83 -13.50
C ARG A 193 -4.75 11.28 -14.69
N LEU A 194 -5.81 12.04 -14.43
CA LEU A 194 -6.77 12.52 -15.42
C LEU A 194 -7.21 13.94 -15.07
N LEU A 195 -7.27 14.85 -16.04
CA LEU A 195 -7.87 16.16 -15.84
C LEU A 195 -9.40 16.08 -15.84
N LEU A 196 -10.01 16.70 -14.82
CA LEU A 196 -11.44 16.93 -14.74
C LEU A 196 -11.72 18.43 -14.73
N THR A 197 -12.73 18.85 -15.50
CA THR A 197 -13.18 20.23 -15.57
C THR A 197 -14.53 20.37 -14.86
N PRO A 198 -14.64 21.25 -13.84
CA PRO A 198 -15.93 21.53 -13.22
C PRO A 198 -16.81 22.38 -14.15
N ALA A 199 -18.08 22.00 -14.29
CA ALA A 199 -19.07 22.78 -15.04
C ALA A 199 -19.50 24.06 -14.28
N LYS A 200 -19.34 24.05 -12.94
CA LYS A 200 -19.62 25.16 -12.04
C LYS A 200 -18.77 25.00 -10.77
N PRO A 201 -18.61 26.06 -9.95
CA PRO A 201 -17.89 25.95 -8.69
C PRO A 201 -18.43 24.83 -7.80
N LEU A 202 -17.58 23.87 -7.43
CA LEU A 202 -17.96 22.73 -6.59
C LEU A 202 -16.77 22.20 -5.78
N ALA A 203 -17.05 21.53 -4.66
CA ALA A 203 -16.06 20.69 -3.97
C ALA A 203 -16.23 19.24 -4.48
N PRO A 204 -15.20 18.62 -5.09
CA PRO A 204 -15.33 17.28 -5.65
C PRO A 204 -15.68 16.24 -4.57
N ARG A 205 -16.81 15.54 -4.74
CA ARG A 205 -17.23 14.43 -3.88
C ARG A 205 -17.41 13.19 -4.75
N LEU A 206 -16.35 12.39 -4.83
CA LEU A 206 -16.29 11.21 -5.67
C LEU A 206 -16.82 9.99 -4.91
N SER A 207 -17.69 9.21 -5.55
CA SER A 207 -18.23 7.95 -5.02
C SER A 207 -17.96 6.80 -6.00
N PRO A 208 -16.69 6.38 -6.17
CA PRO A 208 -16.35 5.35 -7.13
C PRO A 208 -16.84 3.98 -6.68
N LYS A 209 -17.24 3.14 -7.65
CA LYS A 209 -17.27 1.69 -7.48
C LYS A 209 -15.95 1.14 -8.00
N VAL A 210 -15.25 0.37 -7.17
CA VAL A 210 -13.95 -0.20 -7.51
C VAL A 210 -13.94 -1.68 -7.18
N VAL A 211 -13.38 -2.47 -8.09
CA VAL A 211 -13.00 -3.87 -7.83
C VAL A 211 -11.52 -4.00 -8.15
N LEU A 212 -10.71 -4.39 -7.17
CA LEU A 212 -9.30 -4.70 -7.38
C LEU A 212 -9.10 -6.20 -7.58
N TYR A 213 -7.99 -6.57 -8.20
CA TYR A 213 -7.61 -7.95 -8.48
C TYR A 213 -6.33 -8.31 -7.74
N ASP A 214 -6.33 -9.46 -7.06
CA ASP A 214 -5.16 -9.96 -6.33
C ASP A 214 -4.03 -10.44 -7.27
N LYS A 215 -2.93 -10.92 -6.70
CA LYS A 215 -1.76 -11.37 -7.47
C LYS A 215 -2.05 -12.57 -8.38
N GLU A 216 -3.11 -13.33 -8.11
CA GLU A 216 -3.61 -14.42 -8.94
C GLU A 216 -4.62 -13.96 -10.00
N GLY A 217 -4.98 -12.67 -10.04
CA GLY A 217 -5.97 -12.13 -10.97
C GLY A 217 -7.41 -12.47 -10.59
N LYS A 218 -7.66 -12.79 -9.32
CA LYS A 218 -9.01 -13.02 -8.81
C LYS A 218 -9.61 -11.70 -8.30
N PRO A 219 -10.88 -11.42 -8.59
CA PRO A 219 -11.54 -10.20 -8.11
C PRO A 219 -11.74 -10.22 -6.60
N LEU A 220 -11.45 -9.09 -5.97
CA LEU A 220 -11.68 -8.82 -4.55
C LEU A 220 -13.04 -8.16 -4.36
N GLY A 221 -14.09 -8.96 -4.55
CA GLY A 221 -15.48 -8.53 -4.56
C GLY A 221 -16.20 -9.05 -5.81
N GLN A 222 -17.42 -8.55 -6.05
CA GLN A 222 -18.14 -8.84 -7.28
C GLN A 222 -17.59 -7.97 -8.41
N PRO A 223 -17.09 -8.55 -9.53
CA PRO A 223 -16.65 -7.79 -10.69
C PRO A 223 -17.71 -6.82 -11.21
N LEU A 224 -17.27 -5.67 -11.71
CA LEU A 224 -18.16 -4.76 -12.41
C LEU A 224 -18.54 -5.39 -13.76
N PRO A 225 -19.80 -5.20 -14.21
CA PRO A 225 -20.26 -5.81 -15.45
C PRO A 225 -19.50 -5.24 -16.65
N ARG A 226 -18.91 -6.14 -17.44
CA ARG A 226 -18.22 -5.86 -18.70
C ARG A 226 -18.66 -6.88 -19.74
N GLY A 227 -18.53 -6.55 -21.02
CA GLY A 227 -18.80 -7.49 -22.11
C GLY A 227 -17.77 -8.60 -22.23
N LYS A 228 -16.56 -8.39 -21.69
CA LYS A 228 -15.46 -9.37 -21.65
C LYS A 228 -14.85 -9.41 -20.24
N PRO A 229 -14.31 -10.56 -19.79
CA PRO A 229 -13.75 -10.67 -18.45
C PRO A 229 -12.46 -9.84 -18.30
N PHE A 230 -12.20 -9.34 -17.08
CA PHE A 230 -10.95 -8.64 -16.75
C PHE A 230 -9.69 -9.48 -17.05
N ALA A 231 -9.79 -10.81 -16.95
CA ALA A 231 -8.68 -11.72 -17.26
C ALA A 231 -8.10 -11.50 -18.68
N ALA A 232 -8.93 -11.17 -19.67
CA ALA A 232 -8.46 -10.90 -21.03
C ALA A 232 -7.57 -9.64 -21.08
N LEU A 233 -7.96 -8.57 -20.37
CA LEU A 233 -7.14 -7.35 -20.25
C LEU A 233 -5.82 -7.64 -19.52
N TRP A 234 -5.86 -8.51 -18.51
CA TRP A 234 -4.66 -8.87 -17.77
C TRP A 234 -3.71 -9.75 -18.59
N GLU A 235 -4.22 -10.68 -19.41
CA GLU A 235 -3.40 -11.46 -20.34
C GLU A 235 -2.68 -10.56 -21.36
N VAL A 236 -3.37 -9.53 -21.89
CA VAL A 236 -2.72 -8.50 -22.72
C VAL A 236 -1.61 -7.80 -21.94
N ALA A 237 -1.89 -7.35 -20.71
CA ALA A 237 -0.89 -6.66 -19.88
C ALA A 237 0.35 -7.52 -19.59
N GLN A 238 0.18 -8.83 -19.35
CA GLN A 238 1.28 -9.75 -19.05
C GLN A 238 2.17 -10.08 -20.25
N ASN A 239 1.60 -9.99 -21.46
CA ASN A 239 2.27 -10.40 -22.69
C ASN A 239 2.58 -9.24 -23.63
N LEU A 240 2.22 -8.00 -23.28
CA LEU A 240 2.49 -6.84 -24.10
C LEU A 240 3.96 -6.74 -24.53
N GLY A 241 4.18 -6.60 -25.83
CA GLY A 241 5.50 -6.57 -26.48
C GLY A 241 6.12 -7.95 -26.73
N LYS A 242 5.40 -9.06 -26.50
CA LYS A 242 5.86 -10.42 -26.85
C LYS A 242 5.33 -10.83 -28.23
N GLU A 243 6.05 -11.75 -28.85
CA GLU A 243 5.71 -12.35 -30.16
C GLU A 243 5.80 -13.89 -30.08
N GLY A 244 4.92 -14.59 -30.79
CA GLY A 244 4.83 -16.05 -30.82
C GLY A 244 3.43 -16.57 -31.18
N GLU A 245 3.36 -17.80 -31.67
CA GLU A 245 2.07 -18.44 -31.98
C GLU A 245 1.30 -18.82 -30.71
N GLY A 246 -0.01 -18.56 -30.69
CA GLY A 246 -0.90 -18.95 -29.58
C GLY A 246 -0.64 -18.21 -28.27
N LEU A 247 -0.08 -17.00 -28.33
CA LEU A 247 0.13 -16.17 -27.15
C LEU A 247 -1.22 -15.78 -26.52
N LYS A 248 -1.31 -15.94 -25.19
CA LYS A 248 -2.43 -15.38 -24.44
C LYS A 248 -2.40 -13.86 -24.51
N GLY A 249 -3.55 -13.24 -24.74
CA GLY A 249 -3.66 -11.80 -24.93
C GLY A 249 -3.54 -11.37 -26.39
N ASP A 250 -3.13 -12.24 -27.32
CA ASP A 250 -3.25 -12.00 -28.76
C ASP A 250 -4.73 -12.13 -29.15
N GLN A 251 -5.40 -10.98 -29.29
CA GLN A 251 -6.83 -10.89 -29.59
C GLN A 251 -7.12 -10.92 -31.08
N ASN A 252 -6.13 -10.57 -31.92
CA ASN A 252 -6.31 -10.46 -33.37
C ASN A 252 -5.71 -11.65 -34.15
N GLY A 253 -4.93 -12.51 -33.48
CA GLY A 253 -4.29 -13.71 -34.02
C GLY A 253 -3.07 -13.43 -34.90
N ASP A 254 -2.44 -12.25 -34.79
CA ASP A 254 -1.29 -11.87 -35.61
C ASP A 254 0.06 -12.38 -35.05
N GLY A 255 0.02 -13.07 -33.92
CA GLY A 255 1.20 -13.63 -33.25
C GLY A 255 1.97 -12.60 -32.42
N LYS A 256 1.40 -11.43 -32.14
CA LYS A 256 1.96 -10.39 -31.28
C LYS A 256 0.93 -9.99 -30.22
N VAL A 257 1.42 -9.37 -29.14
CA VAL A 257 0.54 -8.75 -28.16
C VAL A 257 0.93 -7.27 -28.05
N ASP A 258 0.13 -6.39 -28.63
CA ASP A 258 0.41 -4.96 -28.71
C ASP A 258 -0.85 -4.07 -28.53
N GLY A 259 -0.79 -2.84 -29.05
CA GLY A 259 -1.88 -1.87 -28.95
C GLY A 259 -3.11 -2.24 -29.78
N GLU A 260 -2.97 -3.01 -30.86
CA GLU A 260 -4.10 -3.48 -31.66
C GLU A 260 -4.93 -4.51 -30.89
N ASP A 261 -4.30 -5.34 -30.05
CA ASP A 261 -5.02 -6.26 -29.16
C ASP A 261 -5.85 -5.53 -28.12
N LEU A 262 -5.33 -4.42 -27.58
CA LEU A 262 -6.11 -3.58 -26.68
C LEU A 262 -7.32 -2.95 -27.38
N LYS A 263 -7.17 -2.52 -28.64
CA LYS A 263 -8.28 -1.99 -29.44
C LYS A 263 -9.32 -3.07 -29.72
N ALA A 264 -8.89 -4.25 -30.16
CA ALA A 264 -9.76 -5.40 -30.39
C ALA A 264 -10.47 -5.84 -29.11
N LEU A 265 -9.78 -5.78 -27.96
CA LEU A 265 -10.38 -6.05 -26.67
C LEU A 265 -11.44 -5.02 -26.30
N ALA A 266 -11.17 -3.73 -26.53
CA ALA A 266 -12.05 -2.61 -26.22
C ALA A 266 -13.42 -2.72 -26.91
N GLU A 267 -13.47 -3.30 -28.11
CA GLU A 267 -14.71 -3.52 -28.85
C GLU A 267 -15.69 -4.38 -28.04
N GLY A 268 -16.82 -3.76 -27.66
CA GLY A 268 -17.86 -4.40 -26.84
C GLY A 268 -17.49 -4.60 -25.37
N TYR A 269 -16.33 -4.12 -24.91
CA TYR A 269 -15.90 -4.29 -23.52
C TYR A 269 -16.80 -3.54 -22.54
N PHE A 270 -17.13 -2.28 -22.86
CA PHE A 270 -18.08 -1.48 -22.11
C PHE A 270 -19.46 -1.57 -22.74
N PRO A 271 -20.43 -2.26 -22.12
CA PRO A 271 -21.78 -2.32 -22.66
C PRO A 271 -22.39 -0.91 -22.70
N LYS A 272 -23.05 -0.57 -23.81
CA LYS A 272 -23.89 0.64 -23.89
C LYS A 272 -25.10 0.44 -22.99
N ALA A 273 -25.58 1.51 -22.34
CA ALA A 273 -26.80 1.46 -21.57
C ALA A 273 -27.96 0.98 -22.49
N SER A 274 -28.69 -0.06 -22.09
CA SER A 274 -29.88 -0.49 -22.80
C SER A 274 -30.97 0.59 -22.66
N PRO A 275 -31.61 1.05 -23.75
CA PRO A 275 -32.61 2.12 -23.72
C PRO A 275 -33.98 1.69 -23.12
N GLY A 276 -33.99 0.97 -22.00
CA GLY A 276 -35.22 0.36 -21.45
C GLY A 276 -35.29 0.18 -19.93
N GLN A 277 -34.48 0.89 -19.14
CA GLN A 277 -34.60 0.87 -17.67
C GLN A 277 -35.07 2.20 -17.06
N GLU A 278 -35.47 3.17 -17.88
CA GLU A 278 -36.08 4.43 -17.42
C GLU A 278 -37.60 4.34 -17.18
N GLU A 279 -38.28 3.25 -17.59
CA GLU A 279 -39.75 3.17 -17.52
C GLU A 279 -40.33 2.56 -16.23
N GLU A 280 -39.50 2.08 -15.29
CA GLU A 280 -39.99 1.53 -14.00
C GLU A 280 -39.69 2.42 -12.78
N ARG A 281 -39.33 3.70 -13.01
CA ARG A 281 -39.17 4.69 -11.93
C ARG A 281 -39.68 6.08 -12.31
N ALA A 282 -41.00 6.22 -12.43
CA ALA A 282 -41.71 7.45 -12.07
C ALA A 282 -43.20 7.12 -11.85
N PRO A 283 -43.86 7.87 -10.96
CA PRO A 283 -44.26 7.48 -9.60
C PRO A 283 -45.43 6.49 -9.48
#